data_AF-A0A914MNH9-F1
#
_entry.id   AF-A0A914MNH9-F1
#
_cell.length_a   1.000
_cell.length_b   1.000
_cell.length_c   1.000
_cell.angle_alpha   90.00
_cell.angle_beta   90.00
_cell.angle_gamma   90.00
#
_symmetry.space_group_name_H-M   'P 1'
#
loop_
_entity.id
_entity.type
_entity.pdbx_description
1 polymer ?
#
loop_
_entity_poly.entity_id
_entity_poly.type
_entity_poly.pdbx_seq_one_letter_code
_entity_poly.pdbx_strand_id
1 'polypeptide(L)' 'MKIIIFCCFAFIVLKQLIIIANACTCLPATTEENYCGSDWAAHILPLKKEKINETEGFSKYVRYTVEILDIYKAR' A
#
# COMPACT_ATOMS: atom_id res chain seq x y z
N MET A 1 -16.49 -37.37 -16.84
CA MET A 1 -17.02 -36.40 -15.84
C MET A 1 -16.01 -35.98 -14.78
N LYS A 2 -15.23 -36.89 -14.15
CA LYS A 2 -14.30 -36.54 -13.06
C LYS A 2 -13.18 -35.55 -13.45
N ILE A 3 -12.65 -35.65 -14.68
CA ILE A 3 -11.57 -34.78 -15.19
C ILE A 3 -12.04 -33.32 -15.36
N ILE A 4 -13.27 -33.12 -15.84
CA ILE A 4 -13.84 -31.78 -16.06
C ILE A 4 -14.00 -31.03 -14.73
N ILE A 5 -14.46 -31.74 -13.69
CA ILE A 5 -14.63 -31.17 -12.35
C ILE A 5 -13.27 -30.75 -11.75
N PHE A 6 -12.24 -31.57 -11.94
CA PHE A 6 -10.88 -31.26 -11.48
C PHE A 6 -10.31 -30.01 -12.16
N CYS A 7 -10.48 -29.87 -13.48
CA CYS A 7 -10.05 -28.68 -14.21
C CYS A 7 -10.77 -27.41 -13.75
N CYS A 8 -12.09 -27.47 -13.52
CA CYS A 8 -12.85 -26.33 -12.99
C CYS A 8 -12.36 -25.91 -11.60
N PHE A 9 -12.07 -26.87 -10.72
CA PHE A 9 -11.57 -26.61 -9.38
C PHE A 9 -10.18 -25.95 -9.42
N ALA A 10 -9.27 -26.46 -10.26
CA ALA A 10 -7.95 -25.86 -10.46
C ALA A 10 -8.05 -24.40 -10.97
N PHE A 11 -8.99 -24.12 -11.88
CA PHE A 11 -9.19 -22.78 -12.43
C PHE A 11 -9.73 -21.77 -11.38
N ILE A 12 -10.60 -22.23 -10.47
CA ILE A 12 -11.12 -21.41 -9.36
C ILE A 12 -9.99 -21.06 -8.38
N VAL A 13 -9.13 -22.02 -8.04
CA VAL A 13 -7.99 -21.81 -7.13
C VAL A 13 -6.97 -20.84 -7.72
N LEU A 14 -6.67 -20.95 -9.02
CA LEU A 14 -5.77 -20.03 -9.74
C LEU A 14 -6.28 -18.58 -9.73
N LYS A 15 -7.59 -18.37 -9.91
CA LYS A 15 -8.19 -17.02 -9.84
C LYS A 15 -8.07 -16.39 -8.46
N GLN A 16 -8.22 -17.18 -7.39
CA GLN A 16 -8.08 -16.66 -6.02
C GLN A 16 -6.65 -16.21 -5.70
N LEU A 17 -5.64 -16.91 -6.21
CA LEU A 17 -4.23 -16.53 -6.02
C LEU A 17 -3.88 -15.17 -6.66
N ILE A 18 -4.46 -14.85 -7.82
CA ILE A 18 -4.25 -13.57 -8.51
C ILE A 18 -4.84 -12.40 -7.70
N ILE A 19 -5.99 -12.61 -7.03
CA ILE A 19 -6.65 -11.57 -6.23
C ILE A 19 -5.82 -11.23 -4.97
N ILE A 20 -5.14 -12.21 -4.38
CA ILE A 20 -4.33 -12.02 -3.16
C ILE A 20 -3.00 -11.29 -3.47
N ALA A 21 -2.43 -11.50 -4.67
CA ALA A 21 -1.20 -10.82 -5.08
C ALA A 21 -1.41 -9.32 -5.38
N ASN A 22 -2.65 -8.87 -5.57
CA ASN A 22 -3.00 -7.46 -5.80
C ASN A 22 -3.13 -6.64 -4.50
N ALA A 23 -2.28 -6.94 -3.50
CA ALA A 23 -2.10 -6.10 -2.34
C ALA A 23 -1.39 -4.79 -2.77
N CYS A 24 -2.18 -3.77 -3.15
CA CYS A 24 -1.76 -2.42 -3.55
C CYS A 24 -0.72 -2.36 -4.69
N THR A 25 -1.18 -2.08 -5.91
CA THR A 25 -0.31 -1.65 -7.00
C THR A 25 -0.30 -0.13 -7.09
N CYS A 26 0.88 0.48 -7.17
CA CYS A 26 1.01 1.92 -7.42
C CYS A 26 0.88 2.18 -8.94
N LEU A 27 0.09 3.18 -9.32
CA LEU A 27 0.08 3.66 -10.70
C LEU A 27 1.40 4.40 -10.99
N PRO A 28 2.00 4.25 -12.18
CA PRO A 28 3.16 5.03 -12.55
C PRO A 28 2.78 6.51 -12.63
N ALA A 29 3.56 7.37 -11.98
CA ALA A 29 3.39 8.83 -11.98
C ALA A 29 4.75 9.53 -11.95
N THR A 30 4.85 10.68 -12.60
CA THR A 30 6.03 11.54 -12.58
C THR A 30 6.19 12.25 -11.24
N THR A 31 7.38 12.78 -10.95
CA THR A 31 7.62 13.57 -9.73
C THR A 31 6.73 14.81 -9.66
N GLU A 32 6.49 15.46 -10.80
CA GLU A 32 5.62 16.64 -10.88
C GLU A 32 4.16 16.29 -10.58
N GLU A 33 3.65 15.22 -11.17
CA GLU A 33 2.27 14.74 -10.90
C GLU A 33 2.09 14.38 -9.42
N ASN A 34 3.06 13.69 -8.82
CA ASN A 34 3.03 13.36 -7.39
C ASN A 34 3.07 14.61 -6.51
N TYR A 35 3.90 15.60 -6.83
CA TYR A 35 3.98 16.86 -6.09
C TYR A 35 2.69 17.66 -6.18
N CYS A 36 2.14 17.81 -7.38
CA CYS A 36 0.89 18.51 -7.63
C CYS A 36 -0.29 17.84 -6.93
N GLY A 37 -0.35 16.49 -6.95
CA GLY A 37 -1.39 15.70 -6.31
C GLY A 37 -1.30 15.58 -4.79
N SER A 38 -0.12 15.83 -4.20
CA SER A 38 0.07 15.77 -2.74
C SER A 38 -0.61 16.93 -2.00
N ASP A 39 -1.22 16.69 -0.84
CA ASP A 39 -1.69 17.78 0.02
C ASP A 39 -0.54 18.43 0.83
N TRP A 40 0.57 17.70 1.00
CA TRP A 40 1.73 18.12 1.77
C TRP A 40 3.01 17.56 1.16
N ALA A 41 4.06 18.38 1.08
CA ALA A 41 5.39 17.99 0.62
C ALA A 41 6.46 18.68 1.48
N ALA A 42 7.36 17.87 2.05
CA ALA A 42 8.41 18.33 2.94
C ALA A 42 9.66 17.46 2.84
N HIS A 43 10.81 18.04 3.14
CA HIS A 43 12.03 17.30 3.41
C HIS A 43 12.08 16.97 4.91
N ILE A 44 12.13 15.67 5.23
CA ILE A 44 12.05 15.17 6.60
C ILE A 44 13.20 14.22 6.94
N LEU A 45 13.59 14.19 8.21
CA LEU A 45 14.48 13.19 8.78
C LEU A 45 13.66 12.27 9.71
N PRO A 46 13.52 10.97 9.40
CA PRO A 46 12.82 10.04 10.30
C PRO A 46 13.68 9.75 11.54
N LEU A 47 13.12 9.98 12.72
CA LEU A 47 13.77 9.76 14.01
C LEU A 47 13.36 8.43 14.66
N LYS A 48 12.08 8.08 14.57
CA LYS A 48 11.52 6.88 15.21
C LYS A 48 10.42 6.26 14.36
N LYS A 49 10.31 4.93 14.40
CA LYS A 49 9.27 4.13 13.75
C LYS A 49 8.56 3.26 14.79
N GLU A 50 7.24 3.31 14.81
CA GLU A 50 6.41 2.57 15.76
C GLU A 50 5.32 1.80 14.99
N LYS A 51 5.10 0.54 15.34
CA LYS A 51 3.94 -0.24 14.84
C LYS A 51 2.77 0.06 15.77
N ILE A 52 1.66 0.55 15.22
CA ILE A 52 0.42 0.71 15.96
C ILE A 52 -0.40 -0.54 15.70
N ASN A 53 -0.59 -1.35 16.75
CA ASN A 53 -1.54 -2.44 16.71
C ASN A 53 -2.90 -1.85 17.06
N GLU A 54 -3.77 -1.64 16.05
CA GLU A 54 -5.18 -1.42 16.36
C GLU A 54 -5.81 -2.75 16.79
N THR A 55 -6.59 -2.69 17.86
CA THR A 55 -7.13 -3.87 18.54
C THR A 55 -8.17 -4.62 17.69
N GLU A 56 -8.70 -4.04 16.61
CA GLU A 56 -9.70 -4.68 15.75
C GLU A 56 -9.55 -4.19 14.30
N GLY A 57 -8.76 -4.88 13.48
CA GLY A 57 -8.66 -4.59 12.05
C GLY A 57 -7.32 -4.98 11.44
N PHE A 58 -7.37 -5.58 10.24
CA PHE A 58 -6.21 -6.09 9.49
C PHE A 58 -5.19 -5.02 9.04
N SER A 59 -5.37 -3.75 9.40
CA SER A 59 -4.52 -2.63 9.01
C SER A 59 -3.36 -2.46 10.00
N LYS A 60 -2.15 -2.87 9.57
CA LYS A 60 -0.90 -2.59 10.29
C LYS A 60 -0.51 -1.13 10.06
N TYR A 61 -0.96 -0.23 10.93
CA TYR A 61 -0.52 1.16 10.88
C TYR A 61 0.90 1.30 11.41
N VAL A 62 1.67 2.18 10.77
CA VAL A 62 3.02 2.54 11.20
C VAL A 62 3.06 4.04 11.41
N ARG A 63 3.52 4.47 12.58
CA ARG A 63 3.76 5.87 12.90
C ARG A 63 5.24 6.18 12.82
N TYR A 64 5.56 7.31 12.21
CA TYR A 64 6.90 7.85 12.20
C TYR A 64 6.94 9.13 13.03
N THR A 65 7.94 9.25 13.90
CA THR A 65 8.36 10.55 14.45
C THR A 65 9.42 11.10 13.52
N VAL A 66 9.22 12.32 13.05
CA VAL A 66 10.09 12.95 12.05
C VAL A 66 10.50 14.33 12.53
N GLU A 67 11.71 14.75 12.15
CA GLU A 67 12.14 16.14 12.19
C GLU A 67 11.90 16.76 10.80
N ILE A 68 11.30 17.94 10.76
CA ILE A 68 11.02 18.64 9.50
C ILE A 68 12.22 19.54 9.21
N LEU A 69 12.91 19.26 8.10
CA LEU A 69 14.06 20.04 7.65
C LEU A 69 13.62 21.22 6.78
N ASP A 70 12.64 20.98 5.90
CA ASP A 70 12.08 22.02 5.01
C ASP A 70 10.65 21.64 4.60
N ILE A 71 9.83 22.65 4.28
CA ILE A 71 8.45 22.47 3.83
C ILE A 71 8.27 23.17 2.48
N TYR A 72 7.96 22.37 1.45
CA TYR A 72 7.74 22.86 0.09
C TYR A 72 6.26 23.16 -0.19
N LYS A 73 5.37 22.39 0.43
CA LYS A 73 3.91 22.53 0.31
C LYS A 73 3.25 22.17 1.63
N ALA A 74 2.48 23.09 2.18
CA ALA A 74 1.54 22.85 3.26
C ALA A 74 0.23 23.53 2.87
N ARG A 75 -0.85 22.74 2.80
CA ARG A 75 -2.19 23.23 2.45
C ARG A 75 -2.75 24.15 3.52
#